data_AF-A0A7W8L662-F1
#
_entry.id   AF-A0A7W8L662-F1
#
_cell.length_a   1.000
_cell.length_b   1.000
_cell.length_c   1.000
_cell.angle_alpha   90.00
_cell.angle_beta   90.00
_cell.angle_gamma   90.00
#
_symmetry.space_group_name_H-M   'P 1'
#
loop_
_entity.id
_entity.type
_entity.pdbx_description
1 polymer ?
#
loop_
_entity_poly.entity_id
_entity_poly.type
_entity_poly.pdbx_seq_one_letter_code
_entity_poly.pdbx_strand_id
1 'polypeptide(L)'
;MSKHFPIKTLIGLAQDDVDAAAQRLGRAQRERNDVEAQLDALVQYRNEYYARFTESAQSGMPAGNMRNFQAFLDTLDAAIEQQRNVLAAASARVEMAKPDWQRQKQKLGSYEVLQARGEAAEAKVAARREQRDADEFAARSLRMRADGA
;
A
#
# COMPACT_ATOMS: atom_id res chain seq x y z
N MET A 1 -35.57 3.13 7.53
CA MET A 1 -34.29 3.76 7.91
C MET A 1 -33.16 2.77 8.26
N SER A 2 -33.34 1.44 8.24
CA SER A 2 -32.30 0.51 8.76
C SER A 2 -31.36 -0.14 7.74
N LYS A 3 -31.59 -0.01 6.42
CA LYS A 3 -30.81 -0.74 5.40
C LYS A 3 -29.46 -0.09 5.04
N HIS A 4 -29.34 1.22 5.28
CA HIS A 4 -28.20 2.06 4.90
C HIS A 4 -27.09 2.12 5.97
N PHE A 5 -27.46 1.94 7.25
CA PHE A 5 -26.53 1.97 8.38
C PHE A 5 -25.49 0.83 8.34
N PRO A 6 -25.85 -0.42 8.04
CA PRO A 6 -24.91 -1.54 8.05
C PRO A 6 -23.81 -1.39 7.00
N ILE A 7 -24.14 -0.93 5.79
CA ILE A 7 -23.15 -0.84 4.70
C ILE A 7 -22.16 0.30 4.89
N LYS A 8 -22.60 1.45 5.43
CA LYS A 8 -21.70 2.56 5.77
C LYS A 8 -20.70 2.16 6.85
N THR A 9 -21.14 1.41 7.87
CA THR A 9 -20.24 0.88 8.90
C THR A 9 -19.24 -0.12 8.31
N LEU A 10 -19.67 -1.00 7.41
CA LEU A 10 -18.77 -1.94 6.73
C LEU A 10 -17.73 -1.25 5.86
N ILE A 11 -18.10 -0.15 5.19
CA ILE A 11 -17.17 0.68 4.42
C ILE A 11 -16.14 1.34 5.34
N GLY A 12 -16.58 1.93 6.46
CA GLY A 12 -15.68 2.50 7.45
C GLY A 12 -14.66 1.49 7.97
N LEU A 13 -15.12 0.29 8.36
CA LEU A 13 -14.23 -0.78 8.81
C LEU A 13 -13.27 -1.25 7.69
N ALA A 14 -13.76 -1.37 6.45
CA ALA A 14 -12.91 -1.75 5.33
C ALA A 14 -11.87 -0.68 4.98
N GLN A 15 -12.20 0.60 5.17
CA GLN A 15 -11.27 1.71 5.02
C GLN A 15 -10.16 1.62 6.09
N ASP A 16 -10.52 1.40 7.35
CA ASP A 16 -9.56 1.20 8.44
C ASP A 16 -8.64 -0.02 8.16
N ASP A 17 -9.21 -1.13 7.66
CA ASP A 17 -8.45 -2.32 7.26
C ASP A 17 -7.43 -2.00 6.15
N VAL A 18 -7.84 -1.22 5.13
CA VAL A 18 -6.98 -0.77 4.02
C VAL A 18 -5.84 0.11 4.54
N ASP A 19 -6.15 1.08 5.40
CA ASP A 19 -5.17 2.01 5.94
C ASP A 19 -4.16 1.27 6.82
N ALA A 20 -4.62 0.33 7.66
CA ALA A 20 -3.74 -0.51 8.45
C ALA A 20 -2.83 -1.39 7.57
N ALA A 21 -3.36 -1.97 6.48
CA ALA A 21 -2.57 -2.75 5.53
C ALA A 21 -1.55 -1.89 4.77
N ALA A 22 -1.93 -0.68 4.36
CA ALA A 22 -1.05 0.28 3.70
C ALA A 22 0.10 0.70 4.62
N GLN A 23 -0.19 0.95 5.91
CA GLN A 23 0.84 1.24 6.91
C GLN A 23 1.82 0.07 7.10
N ARG A 24 1.32 -1.18 7.15
CA ARG A 24 2.18 -2.38 7.23
C ARG A 24 3.10 -2.50 6.02
N LEU A 25 2.55 -2.36 4.81
CA LEU A 25 3.32 -2.38 3.57
C LEU A 25 4.35 -1.26 3.53
N GLY A 26 3.97 -0.04 3.91
CA GLY A 26 4.88 1.11 3.98
C GLY A 26 6.02 0.92 4.98
N ARG A 27 5.77 0.30 6.14
CA ARG A 27 6.83 -0.06 7.09
C ARG A 27 7.80 -1.10 6.52
N ALA A 28 7.28 -2.17 5.90
CA ALA A 28 8.11 -3.19 5.28
C ALA A 28 8.98 -2.62 4.14
N GLN A 29 8.42 -1.71 3.33
CA GLN A 29 9.16 -1.07 2.25
C GLN A 29 10.29 -0.18 2.77
N ARG A 30 10.03 0.60 3.83
CA ARG A 30 11.07 1.41 4.48
C ARG A 30 12.19 0.55 5.03
N GLU A 31 11.85 -0.50 5.79
CA GLU A 31 12.86 -1.43 6.32
C GLU A 31 13.71 -2.05 5.20
N ARG A 32 13.08 -2.50 4.10
CA ARG A 32 13.81 -3.05 2.95
C ARG A 32 14.76 -2.03 2.33
N ASN A 33 14.34 -0.77 2.21
CA ASN A 33 15.18 0.29 1.64
C ASN A 33 16.34 0.66 2.57
N ASP A 34 16.11 0.71 3.88
CA ASP A 34 17.17 0.98 4.87
C ASP A 34 18.24 -0.13 4.85
N VAL A 35 17.81 -1.39 4.74
CA VAL A 35 18.68 -2.56 4.63
C VAL A 35 19.48 -2.55 3.31
N GLU A 36 18.85 -2.16 2.20
CA GLU A 36 19.53 -2.00 0.91
C GLU A 36 20.59 -0.89 0.98
N ALA A 37 20.26 0.28 1.54
CA ALA A 37 21.21 1.38 1.69
C ALA A 37 22.44 0.98 2.53
N GLN A 38 22.25 0.17 3.58
CA GLN A 38 23.35 -0.38 4.36
C GLN A 38 24.20 -1.38 3.57
N LEU A 39 23.59 -2.22 2.74
CA LEU A 39 24.30 -3.15 1.85
C LEU A 39 25.16 -2.37 0.84
N ASP A 40 24.60 -1.35 0.22
CA ASP A 40 25.30 -0.52 -0.76
C ASP A 40 26.49 0.19 -0.12
N ALA A 41 26.33 0.72 1.10
CA ALA A 41 27.41 1.32 1.86
C ALA A 41 28.55 0.33 2.16
N LEU A 42 28.23 -0.92 2.53
CA LEU A 42 29.24 -1.96 2.76
C LEU A 42 29.99 -2.32 1.48
N VAL A 43 29.28 -2.47 0.36
CA VAL A 43 29.88 -2.78 -0.95
C VAL A 43 30.78 -1.63 -1.42
N GLN A 44 30.32 -0.39 -1.29
CA GLN A 44 31.12 0.79 -1.62
C GLN A 44 32.39 0.83 -0.76
N TYR A 45 32.25 0.68 0.55
CA TYR A 45 33.38 0.71 1.48
C TYR A 45 34.40 -0.39 1.16
N ARG A 46 33.94 -1.60 0.84
CA ARG A 46 34.81 -2.70 0.41
C ARG A 46 35.63 -2.32 -0.85
N ASN A 47 34.99 -1.72 -1.85
CA ASN A 47 35.66 -1.32 -3.08
C ASN A 47 36.71 -0.23 -2.83
N GLU A 48 36.37 0.77 -2.02
CA GLU A 48 37.31 1.82 -1.61
C GLU A 48 38.49 1.24 -0.82
N TYR A 49 38.22 0.29 0.08
CA TYR A 49 39.25 -0.38 0.87
C TYR A 49 40.22 -1.17 -0.03
N TYR A 50 39.69 -1.89 -1.03
CA TYR A 50 40.49 -2.62 -2.02
C TYR A 50 41.34 -1.69 -2.89
N ALA A 51 40.79 -0.55 -3.33
CA ALA A 51 41.51 0.44 -4.12
C ALA A 51 42.71 1.02 -3.35
N ARG A 52 42.50 1.43 -2.09
CA ARG A 52 43.57 1.95 -1.21
C ARG A 52 44.68 0.92 -0.97
N PHE A 53 44.30 -0.34 -0.82
CA PHE A 53 45.26 -1.42 -0.70
C PHE A 53 46.09 -1.59 -1.97
N THR A 54 45.45 -1.57 -3.14
CA THR A 54 46.14 -1.73 -4.43
C THR A 54 47.18 -0.63 -4.66
N GLU A 55 46.82 0.62 -4.35
CA GLU A 55 47.73 1.77 -4.39
C GLU A 55 48.92 1.60 -3.44
N SER A 56 48.66 1.16 -2.20
CA SER A 56 49.70 0.92 -1.20
C SER A 56 50.58 -0.29 -1.51
N ALA A 57 50.06 -1.29 -2.22
CA ALA A 57 50.82 -2.46 -2.64
C ALA A 57 51.78 -2.11 -3.79
N GLN A 58 51.38 -1.23 -4.71
CA GLN A 58 52.23 -0.75 -5.80
C GLN A 58 53.47 0.02 -5.32
N SER A 59 53.41 0.67 -4.15
CA SER A 59 54.53 1.38 -3.54
C SER A 59 55.45 0.51 -2.68
N GLY A 60 55.19 -0.80 -2.59
CA GLY A 60 55.95 -1.76 -1.79
C GLY A 60 55.46 -1.84 -0.35
N MET A 61 54.84 -2.98 0.00
CA MET A 61 54.17 -3.16 1.30
C MET A 61 54.77 -4.31 2.13
N PRO A 62 54.94 -4.14 3.46
CA PRO A 62 55.30 -5.24 4.37
C PRO A 62 54.26 -6.37 4.37
N ALA A 63 54.72 -7.62 4.41
CA ALA A 63 53.85 -8.82 4.37
C ALA A 63 52.81 -8.88 5.51
N GLY A 64 53.08 -8.26 6.67
CA GLY A 64 52.11 -8.15 7.77
C GLY A 64 50.87 -7.32 7.41
N ASN A 65 51.05 -6.25 6.63
CA ASN A 65 49.95 -5.40 6.19
C ASN A 65 49.07 -6.12 5.15
N MET A 66 49.66 -6.99 4.32
CA MET A 66 48.93 -7.86 3.39
C MET A 66 48.00 -8.83 4.14
N ARG A 67 48.48 -9.48 5.22
CA ARG A 67 47.64 -10.38 6.02
C ARG A 67 46.49 -9.65 6.71
N ASN A 68 46.76 -8.48 7.30
CA ASN A 68 45.73 -7.68 7.96
C ASN A 68 44.65 -7.22 6.97
N PHE A 69 45.07 -6.80 5.76
CA PHE A 69 44.16 -6.43 4.70
C PHE A 69 43.20 -7.58 4.33
N GLN A 70 43.74 -8.77 4.07
CA GLN A 70 42.93 -9.95 3.70
C GLN A 70 41.96 -10.32 4.81
N ALA A 71 42.40 -10.37 6.08
CA ALA A 71 41.52 -10.69 7.20
C ALA A 71 40.35 -9.71 7.36
N PHE A 72 40.58 -8.41 7.13
CA PHE A 72 39.51 -7.43 7.17
C PHE A 72 38.60 -7.50 5.94
N LEU A 73 39.15 -7.81 4.76
CA LEU A 73 38.36 -8.03 3.55
C LEU A 73 37.42 -9.22 3.71
N ASP A 74 37.90 -10.33 4.28
CA ASP A 74 37.07 -11.51 4.61
C ASP A 74 35.95 -11.15 5.59
N THR A 75 36.23 -10.27 6.56
CA THR A 75 35.24 -9.78 7.51
C THR A 75 34.17 -8.93 6.83
N LEU A 76 34.56 -8.05 5.90
CA LEU A 76 33.62 -7.26 5.09
C LEU A 76 32.77 -8.14 4.18
N ASP A 77 33.37 -9.14 3.55
CA ASP A 77 32.65 -10.08 2.68
C ASP A 77 31.61 -10.88 3.47
N ALA A 78 31.97 -11.37 4.66
CA ALA A 78 31.01 -12.02 5.55
C ALA A 78 29.87 -11.07 5.98
N ALA A 79 30.16 -9.81 6.27
CA ALA A 79 29.14 -8.81 6.62
C ALA A 79 28.21 -8.49 5.44
N ILE A 80 28.74 -8.39 4.22
CA ILE A 80 27.97 -8.19 2.98
C ILE A 80 27.03 -9.36 2.74
N GLU A 81 27.52 -10.60 2.87
CA GLU A 81 26.67 -11.80 2.74
C GLU A 81 25.56 -11.83 3.79
N GLN A 82 25.88 -11.47 5.03
CA GLN A 82 24.87 -11.35 6.08
C GLN A 82 23.82 -10.30 5.72
N GLN A 83 24.24 -9.12 5.24
CA GLN A 83 23.32 -8.05 4.86
C GLN A 83 22.46 -8.42 3.64
N ARG A 84 23.00 -9.19 2.67
CA ARG A 84 22.24 -9.75 1.55
C ARG A 84 21.11 -10.66 2.02
N ASN A 85 21.38 -11.51 3.02
CA ASN A 85 20.35 -12.37 3.62
C ASN A 85 19.26 -11.55 4.32
N VAL A 86 19.64 -10.49 5.03
CA VAL A 86 18.68 -9.55 5.65
C VAL A 86 17.84 -8.86 4.58
N LEU A 87 18.44 -8.42 3.47
CA LEU A 87 17.74 -7.80 2.35
C LEU A 87 16.74 -8.76 1.70
N ALA A 88 17.11 -10.02 1.53
CA ALA A 88 16.23 -11.05 1.00
C ALA A 88 15.01 -11.26 1.92
N ALA A 89 15.23 -11.33 3.23
CA ALA A 89 14.16 -11.45 4.22
C ALA A 89 13.24 -10.21 4.23
N ALA A 90 13.80 -9.00 4.19
CA ALA A 90 13.03 -7.76 4.15
C ALA A 90 12.21 -7.65 2.84
N SER A 91 12.79 -8.05 1.71
CA SER A 91 12.09 -8.10 0.42
C SER A 91 10.94 -9.11 0.44
N ALA A 92 11.12 -10.28 1.05
CA ALA A 92 10.04 -11.25 1.22
C ALA A 92 8.88 -10.69 2.07
N ARG A 93 9.17 -9.88 3.11
CA ARG A 93 8.11 -9.23 3.90
C ARG A 93 7.30 -8.22 3.09
N VAL A 94 7.95 -7.48 2.19
CA VAL A 94 7.25 -6.59 1.24
C VAL A 94 6.32 -7.41 0.35
N GLU A 95 6.81 -8.50 -0.24
CA GLU A 95 5.99 -9.37 -1.11
C GLU A 95 4.84 -10.03 -0.36
N MET A 96 5.00 -10.36 0.92
CA MET A 96 3.89 -10.88 1.73
C MET A 96 2.85 -9.80 2.10
N ALA A 97 3.26 -8.55 2.27
CA ALA A 97 2.36 -7.45 2.63
C ALA A 97 1.51 -6.94 1.44
N LYS A 98 2.03 -7.04 0.22
CA LYS A 98 1.35 -6.57 -1.02
C LYS A 98 -0.02 -7.23 -1.25
N PRO A 99 -0.16 -8.58 -1.24
CA PRO A 99 -1.46 -9.24 -1.44
C PRO A 99 -2.48 -8.88 -0.37
N ASP A 100 -2.04 -8.66 0.88
CA ASP A 100 -2.95 -8.27 1.96
C ASP A 100 -3.57 -6.91 1.70
N TRP A 101 -2.75 -5.90 1.38
CA TRP A 101 -3.24 -4.58 0.99
C TRP A 101 -4.18 -4.63 -0.23
N GLN A 102 -3.82 -5.39 -1.26
CA GLN A 102 -4.66 -5.55 -2.45
C GLN A 102 -6.03 -6.15 -2.12
N ARG A 103 -6.06 -7.19 -1.28
CA ARG A 103 -7.30 -7.84 -0.83
C ARG A 103 -8.17 -6.90 -0.02
N GLN A 104 -7.61 -6.13 0.91
CA GLN A 104 -8.40 -5.15 1.67
C GLN A 104 -8.97 -4.06 0.75
N LYS A 105 -8.16 -3.60 -0.22
CA LYS A 105 -8.61 -2.60 -1.20
C LYS A 105 -9.76 -3.12 -2.08
N GLN A 106 -9.68 -4.39 -2.50
CA GLN A 106 -10.75 -5.03 -3.25
C GLN A 106 -12.03 -5.19 -2.43
N LYS A 107 -11.90 -5.54 -1.14
CA LYS A 107 -13.04 -5.64 -0.21
C LYS A 107 -13.74 -4.30 -0.04
N LEU A 108 -12.98 -3.22 0.19
CA LEU A 108 -13.53 -1.86 0.26
C LEU A 108 -14.30 -1.50 -1.02
N GLY A 109 -13.68 -1.65 -2.19
CA GLY A 109 -14.32 -1.35 -3.47
C GLY A 109 -15.60 -2.17 -3.71
N SER A 110 -15.65 -3.41 -3.21
CA SER A 110 -16.85 -4.25 -3.30
C SER A 110 -18.01 -3.67 -2.48
N TYR A 111 -17.73 -3.12 -1.29
CA TYR A 111 -18.75 -2.45 -0.47
C TYR A 111 -19.20 -1.11 -1.07
N GLU A 112 -18.28 -0.32 -1.63
CA GLU A 112 -18.61 0.94 -2.32
C GLU A 112 -19.54 0.69 -3.51
N VAL A 113 -19.28 -0.36 -4.31
CA VAL A 113 -20.15 -0.77 -5.42
C VAL A 113 -21.54 -1.16 -4.92
N LEU A 114 -21.63 -1.89 -3.81
CA LEU A 114 -22.91 -2.28 -3.22
C LEU A 114 -23.68 -1.06 -2.68
N GLN A 115 -22.99 -0.09 -2.06
CA GLN A 115 -23.60 1.16 -1.61
C GLN A 115 -24.18 1.94 -2.80
N ALA A 116 -23.38 2.16 -3.84
CA ALA A 116 -23.80 2.91 -5.03
C ALA A 116 -25.03 2.26 -5.70
N ARG A 117 -25.08 0.93 -5.77
CA ARG A 117 -26.27 0.20 -6.28
C ARG A 117 -27.51 0.42 -5.39
N GLY A 118 -27.32 0.44 -4.07
CA GLY A 118 -28.39 0.72 -3.11
C GLY A 118 -28.95 2.13 -3.28
N GLU A 119 -28.07 3.13 -3.35
CA GLU A 119 -28.44 4.54 -3.57
C GLU A 119 -29.18 4.73 -4.91
N ALA A 120 -28.70 4.12 -5.99
CA ALA A 120 -29.38 4.17 -7.29
C ALA A 120 -30.78 3.53 -7.26
N ALA A 121 -30.95 2.43 -6.53
CA ALA A 121 -32.25 1.79 -6.37
C ALA A 121 -33.22 2.65 -5.55
N GLU A 122 -32.75 3.27 -4.48
CA GLU A 122 -33.54 4.20 -3.65
C GLU A 122 -33.96 5.44 -4.45
N ALA A 123 -33.03 6.05 -5.20
CA ALA A 123 -33.32 7.18 -6.08
C ALA A 123 -34.40 6.85 -7.13
N LYS A 124 -34.36 5.65 -7.72
CA LYS A 124 -35.38 5.19 -8.66
C LYS A 124 -36.76 5.03 -8.01
N VAL A 125 -36.82 4.58 -6.76
CA VAL A 125 -38.08 4.47 -6.01
C VAL A 125 -38.61 5.86 -5.64
N ALA A 126 -37.75 6.78 -5.22
CA ALA A 126 -38.13 8.16 -4.91
C ALA A 126 -38.68 8.88 -6.14
N ALA A 127 -37.97 8.82 -7.28
CA ALA A 127 -38.41 9.44 -8.53
C ALA A 127 -39.78 8.93 -9.00
N ARG A 128 -40.06 7.63 -8.83
CA ARG A 128 -41.38 7.04 -9.15
C ARG A 128 -42.49 7.56 -8.23
N ARG A 129 -42.19 7.79 -6.95
CA ARG A 129 -43.16 8.36 -6.00
C ARG A 129 -43.44 9.81 -6.33
N GLU A 130 -42.39 10.61 -6.53
CA GLU A 130 -42.49 12.02 -6.92
C GLU A 130 -43.29 12.20 -8.21
N GLN A 131 -43.02 11.37 -9.24
CA GLN A 131 -43.79 11.38 -10.48
C GLN A 131 -45.27 11.10 -10.23
N ARG A 132 -45.60 10.05 -9.46
CA ARG A 132 -46.99 9.70 -9.16
C ARG A 132 -47.71 10.82 -8.41
N ASP A 133 -47.06 11.39 -7.40
CA ASP A 133 -47.66 12.45 -6.59
C ASP A 133 -47.87 13.74 -7.42
N ALA A 134 -46.95 14.04 -8.36
CA ALA A 134 -47.10 15.13 -9.32
C ALA A 134 -48.26 14.89 -10.30
N ASP A 135 -48.38 13.67 -10.85
CA ASP A 135 -49.46 13.28 -11.74
C ASP A 135 -50.84 13.37 -11.04
N GLU A 136 -50.92 12.94 -9.77
CA GLU A 136 -52.13 13.06 -8.96
C GLU A 136 -52.53 14.52 -8.72
N PHE A 137 -51.56 15.39 -8.42
CA PHE A 137 -51.80 16.82 -8.24
C PHE A 137 -52.29 17.48 -9.53
N ALA A 138 -51.63 17.18 -10.66
CA ALA A 138 -52.04 17.66 -11.98
C ALA A 138 -53.48 17.22 -12.31
N ALA A 139 -53.82 15.95 -12.11
CA ALA A 139 -55.16 15.43 -12.34
C ALA A 139 -56.22 16.09 -11.45
N ARG A 140 -55.93 16.34 -10.17
CA ARG A 140 -56.83 17.05 -9.25
C ARG A 140 -57.06 18.50 -9.70
N SER A 141 -56.00 19.21 -10.05
CA SER A 141 -56.11 20.61 -10.52
C SER A 141 -56.93 20.71 -11.81
N LEU A 142 -56.81 19.74 -12.71
CA LEU A 142 -57.61 19.69 -13.94
C LEU A 142 -59.09 19.46 -13.63
N ARG A 143 -59.43 18.53 -12.72
CA ARG A 143 -60.83 18.30 -12.30
C ARG A 143 -61.44 19.55 -11.68
N MET A 144 -60.73 20.21 -10.76
CA MET A 144 -61.22 21.45 -10.14
C MET A 144 -61.48 22.57 -11.16
N ARG A 145 -60.71 22.65 -12.25
CA ARG A 145 -60.97 23.62 -13.33
C ARG A 145 -62.17 23.23 -14.19
N ALA A 146 -62.39 21.93 -14.42
CA ALA A 146 -63.52 21.43 -15.19
C ALA A 146 -64.85 21.58 -14.44
N ASP A 147 -64.86 21.40 -13.11
CA ASP A 147 -66.06 21.52 -12.27
C ASP A 147 -66.44 22.98 -11.97
N GLY A 148 -65.55 23.94 -12.24
CA GLY A 148 -65.77 25.38 -12.05
C GLY A 148 -66.15 26.17 -13.31
N ALA A 149 -66.33 25.49 -14.45
CA ALA A 149 -66.78 26.04 -15.73
C ALA A 149 -68.20 25.55 -16.05
#